data_AF-A0AB38FTL8-F1
#
_entry.id   AF-A0AB38FTL8-F1
#
_cell.length_a   1.000
_cell.length_b   1.000
_cell.length_c   1.000
_cell.angle_alpha   90.00
_cell.angle_beta   90.00
_cell.angle_gamma   90.00
#
_symmetry.space_group_name_H-M   'P 1'
#
loop_
_entity.id
_entity.type
_entity.pdbx_description
1 polymer ?
#
loop_
_entity_poly.entity_id
_entity_poly.type
_entity_poly.pdbx_seq_one_letter_code
_entity_poly.pdbx_strand_id
1 'polypeptide(L)'
;MCTESIDLYYNPQIYSELSIGNPDFIDLIERCELLSQILVDCHHQECAKPLLRCLIAYIARLQTALGESMGLAYGIERSGELMAGSDKEWIFADSELQCEYCHVLVKVLLIHNVEHHDFKILSGFIHDLVSYIAGDLKESRFQCAS
;
A
#
# COMPACT_ATOMS: atom_id res chain seq x y z
N MET A 1 -8.44 28.65 -3.66
CA MET A 1 -7.57 28.57 -2.46
C MET A 1 -7.99 27.33 -1.68
N CYS A 2 -7.43 26.16 -2.00
CA CYS A 2 -7.66 24.90 -1.29
C CYS A 2 -6.39 24.03 -1.41
N THR A 3 -5.27 24.47 -0.85
CA THR A 3 -4.01 23.72 -0.85
C THR A 3 -3.38 23.64 0.54
N GLU A 4 -4.09 24.03 1.60
CA GLU A 4 -3.55 24.10 2.97
C GLU A 4 -3.93 22.91 3.88
N SER A 5 -4.20 21.70 3.35
CA SER A 5 -4.51 20.56 4.24
C SER A 5 -3.93 19.22 3.82
N ILE A 6 -3.14 19.16 2.76
CA ILE A 6 -2.61 17.89 2.24
C ILE A 6 -1.56 17.29 3.19
N ASP A 7 -0.73 18.13 3.82
CA ASP A 7 0.37 17.67 4.69
C ASP A 7 -0.08 17.24 6.10
N LEU A 8 -1.30 17.57 6.53
CA LEU A 8 -1.82 17.17 7.84
C LEU A 8 -2.37 15.73 7.88
N TYR A 9 -2.66 15.14 6.72
CA TYR A 9 -3.14 13.75 6.62
C TYR A 9 -2.03 12.75 6.31
N TYR A 10 -0.85 13.23 5.91
CA TYR A 10 0.25 12.43 5.41
C TYR A 10 1.50 12.72 6.24
N ASN A 11 1.49 12.30 7.50
CA ASN A 11 2.71 12.31 8.30
C ASN A 11 3.14 10.87 8.63
N PRO A 12 3.95 10.22 7.76
CA PRO A 12 4.49 8.89 8.04
C PRO A 12 5.37 8.85 9.30
N GLN A 13 5.82 10.00 9.83
CA GLN A 13 6.59 10.10 11.07
C GLN A 13 5.73 9.86 12.33
N ILE A 14 4.40 9.80 12.21
CA ILE A 14 3.51 9.46 13.34
C ILE A 14 3.64 7.98 13.72
N TYR A 15 3.96 7.12 12.75
CA TYR A 15 4.12 5.67 12.97
C TYR A 15 5.61 5.37 13.13
N SER A 16 6.09 5.51 14.36
CA SER A 16 7.50 5.27 14.72
C SER A 16 8.02 3.90 14.26
N GLU A 17 7.14 2.90 14.20
CA GLU A 17 7.41 1.56 13.71
C GLU A 17 7.80 1.53 12.21
N LEU A 18 7.24 2.42 11.38
CA LEU A 18 7.59 2.54 9.96
C LEU A 18 8.99 3.13 9.76
N SER A 19 9.45 3.95 10.71
CA SER A 19 10.75 4.64 10.63
C SER A 19 11.88 3.87 11.32
N ILE A 20 11.59 3.12 12.40
CA ILE A 20 12.60 2.44 13.22
C ILE A 20 12.82 0.99 12.77
N GLY A 21 11.75 0.30 12.32
CA GLY A 21 11.83 -1.13 12.00
C GLY A 21 12.41 -1.44 10.61
N ASN A 22 12.40 -0.47 9.69
CA ASN A 22 12.61 -0.69 8.25
C ASN A 22 11.91 -1.95 7.72
N PRO A 23 10.58 -2.06 7.89
CA PRO A 23 9.82 -3.23 7.45
C PRO A 23 9.97 -3.43 5.94
N ASP A 24 10.09 -4.68 5.51
CA ASP A 24 10.10 -5.00 4.08
C ASP A 24 8.69 -4.93 3.48
N PHE A 25 8.58 -5.11 2.16
CA PHE A 25 7.29 -5.04 1.48
C PHE A 25 6.31 -6.16 1.91
N ILE A 26 6.79 -7.28 2.46
CA ILE A 26 5.94 -8.36 3.00
C ILE A 26 5.36 -7.94 4.35
N ASP A 27 6.19 -7.44 5.27
CA ASP A 27 5.73 -6.93 6.56
C ASP A 27 4.70 -5.81 6.40
N LEU A 28 4.94 -4.93 5.41
CA LEU A 28 4.04 -3.82 5.09
C LEU A 28 2.70 -4.29 4.55
N ILE A 29 2.68 -5.23 3.60
CA ILE A 29 1.42 -5.69 3.00
C ILE A 29 0.59 -6.54 3.98
N GLU A 30 1.21 -7.37 4.81
CA GLU A 30 0.50 -8.11 5.87
C GLU A 30 -0.18 -7.17 6.86
N ARG A 31 0.49 -6.05 7.18
CA ARG A 31 -0.10 -5.03 8.04
C ARG A 31 -1.24 -4.29 7.34
N CYS A 32 -1.12 -3.99 6.05
CA CYS A 32 -2.21 -3.43 5.25
C CYS A 32 -3.43 -4.36 5.23
N GLU A 33 -3.25 -5.68 5.03
CA GLU A 33 -4.33 -6.67 5.04
C GLU A 33 -5.07 -6.68 6.38
N LEU A 34 -4.32 -6.68 7.49
CA LEU A 34 -4.93 -6.63 8.82
C LEU A 34 -5.72 -5.32 9.04
N LEU A 35 -5.14 -4.19 8.65
CA LEU A 35 -5.80 -2.88 8.80
C LEU A 35 -7.05 -2.77 7.92
N SER A 36 -7.03 -3.28 6.69
CA SER A 36 -8.18 -3.27 5.78
C SER A 36 -9.26 -4.24 6.23
N GLN A 37 -8.90 -5.39 6.80
CA GLN A 37 -9.87 -6.31 7.42
C GLN A 37 -10.60 -5.65 8.59
N ILE A 38 -9.86 -5.01 9.51
CA ILE A 38 -10.47 -4.27 10.64
C ILE A 38 -11.35 -3.13 10.12
N LEU A 39 -10.99 -2.50 8.99
CA LEU A 39 -11.76 -1.43 8.38
C LEU A 39 -13.12 -1.92 7.89
N VAL A 40 -13.17 -3.11 7.28
CA VAL A 40 -14.42 -3.76 6.85
C VAL A 40 -15.36 -4.02 8.04
N ASP A 41 -14.81 -4.34 9.20
CA ASP A 41 -15.57 -4.56 10.44
C ASP A 41 -16.04 -3.26 11.10
N CYS A 42 -15.55 -2.10 10.66
CA CYS A 42 -15.99 -0.81 11.18
C CYS A 42 -17.39 -0.46 10.66
N HIS A 43 -18.33 -0.19 11.58
CA HIS A 43 -19.69 0.23 11.23
C HIS A 43 -19.88 1.75 11.20
N HIS A 44 -18.87 2.53 11.63
CA HIS A 44 -18.98 3.99 11.76
C HIS A 44 -17.69 4.67 11.26
N GLN A 45 -17.85 5.63 10.34
CA GLN A 45 -16.73 6.33 9.69
C GLN A 45 -15.85 7.11 10.70
N GLU A 46 -16.44 7.73 11.72
CA GLU A 46 -15.70 8.48 12.73
C GLU A 46 -14.72 7.60 13.52
N CYS A 47 -15.13 6.37 13.84
CA CYS A 47 -14.28 5.38 14.51
C CYS A 47 -13.19 4.82 13.58
N ALA A 48 -13.44 4.84 12.28
CA ALA A 48 -12.51 4.35 11.26
C ALA A 48 -11.41 5.36 10.89
N LYS A 49 -11.57 6.66 11.20
CA LYS A 49 -10.58 7.69 10.81
C LYS A 49 -9.14 7.42 11.28
N PRO A 50 -8.87 6.98 12.52
CA PRO A 50 -7.52 6.61 12.94
C PRO A 50 -6.97 5.43 12.13
N LEU A 51 -7.82 4.45 11.83
CA LEU A 51 -7.46 3.26 11.05
C LEU A 51 -7.13 3.62 9.59
N LEU A 52 -7.94 4.47 8.96
CA LEU A 52 -7.72 4.98 7.61
C LEU A 52 -6.41 5.81 7.53
N ARG A 53 -6.11 6.63 8.55
CA ARG A 53 -4.82 7.36 8.65
C ARG A 53 -3.62 6.42 8.82
N CYS A 54 -3.82 5.26 9.43
CA CYS A 54 -2.77 4.25 9.54
C CYS A 54 -2.58 3.53 8.22
N LEU A 55 -3.67 3.04 7.64
CA LEU A 55 -3.68 2.34 6.36
C LEU A 55 -3.05 3.16 5.23
N ILE A 56 -3.37 4.46 5.12
CA ILE A 56 -2.77 5.32 4.10
C ILE A 56 -1.24 5.46 4.25
N ALA A 57 -0.73 5.50 5.48
CA ALA A 57 0.70 5.60 5.74
C ALA A 57 1.44 4.30 5.41
N TYR A 58 0.81 3.16 5.70
CA TYR A 58 1.36 1.85 5.34
C TYR A 58 1.35 1.61 3.82
N ILE A 59 0.27 1.94 3.12
CA ILE A 59 0.19 1.87 1.66
C ILE A 59 1.26 2.77 1.01
N ALA A 60 1.45 3.97 1.54
CA ALA A 60 2.49 4.89 1.09
C ALA A 60 3.92 4.32 1.25
N ARG A 61 4.22 3.73 2.41
CA ARG A 61 5.53 3.11 2.66
C ARG A 61 5.72 1.87 1.79
N LEU A 62 4.66 1.07 1.59
CA LEU A 62 4.67 -0.07 0.68
C LEU A 62 4.98 0.36 -0.74
N GLN A 63 4.29 1.36 -1.28
CA GLN A 63 4.56 1.91 -2.61
C GLN A 63 6.02 2.36 -2.75
N THR A 64 6.55 3.04 -1.73
CA THR A 64 7.97 3.44 -1.70
C THR A 64 8.90 2.23 -1.72
N ALA A 65 8.61 1.19 -0.92
CA ALA A 65 9.43 -0.03 -0.85
C ALA A 65 9.41 -0.83 -2.16
N LEU A 66 8.26 -0.86 -2.86
CA LEU A 66 8.14 -1.46 -4.19
C LEU A 66 8.99 -0.68 -5.21
N GLY A 67 8.90 0.65 -5.21
CA GLY A 67 9.73 1.51 -6.05
C GLY A 67 11.23 1.36 -5.80
N GLU A 68 11.65 1.28 -4.53
CA GLU A 68 13.05 1.01 -4.13
C GLU A 68 13.52 -0.36 -4.64
N SER A 69 12.68 -1.39 -4.54
CA SER A 69 12.99 -2.74 -5.00
C SER A 69 13.14 -2.82 -6.52
N MET A 70 12.28 -2.13 -7.27
CA MET A 70 12.42 -2.00 -8.73
C MET A 70 13.68 -1.22 -9.12
N GLY A 71 13.97 -0.12 -8.44
CA GLY A 71 15.18 0.68 -8.68
C GLY A 71 16.49 -0.09 -8.48
N LEU A 72 16.53 -1.02 -7.51
CA LEU A 72 17.66 -1.92 -7.29
C LEU A 72 17.83 -2.93 -8.45
N ALA A 73 16.73 -3.43 -9.03
CA ALA A 73 16.79 -4.32 -10.18
C ALA A 73 17.42 -3.62 -11.41
N TYR A 74 17.04 -2.37 -11.69
CA TYR A 74 17.63 -1.58 -12.79
C TYR A 74 19.12 -1.26 -12.60
N GLY A 75 19.59 -1.07 -11.36
CA GLY A 75 21.00 -0.78 -11.05
C GLY A 75 21.95 -1.96 -11.32
N ILE A 76 21.46 -3.19 -11.13
CA ILE A 76 22.20 -4.43 -11.38
C ILE A 76 22.33 -4.68 -12.88
N GLU A 77 21.27 -4.45 -13.66
CA GLU A 77 21.29 -4.61 -15.13
C GLU A 77 22.29 -3.67 -15.83
N ARG A 78 22.54 -2.48 -15.26
CA ARG A 78 23.49 -1.51 -15.84
C ARG A 78 24.96 -1.85 -15.57
N SER A 79 25.26 -2.75 -14.63
CA SER A 79 26.64 -3.08 -14.23
C SER A 79 27.26 -4.26 -14.99
N GLY A 80 26.56 -4.81 -16.00
CA GLY A 80 27.19 -5.66 -17.02
C GLY A 80 27.34 -7.15 -16.67
N GLU A 81 26.63 -7.67 -15.67
CA GLU A 81 26.46 -9.11 -15.48
C GLU A 81 25.16 -9.55 -16.17
N LEU A 82 25.29 -9.90 -17.45
CA LEU A 82 24.24 -10.53 -18.26
C LEU A 82 23.79 -11.84 -17.62
N MET A 83 22.65 -11.83 -16.93
CA MET A 83 21.82 -13.02 -16.76
C MET A 83 20.40 -12.70 -17.22
N ALA A 84 20.10 -13.23 -18.41
CA ALA A 84 18.81 -13.61 -18.96
C ALA A 84 17.52 -13.09 -18.30
N GLY A 85 16.67 -12.48 -19.12
CA GLY A 85 15.22 -12.43 -18.92
C GLY A 85 14.67 -11.02 -19.00
N SER A 86 14.11 -10.66 -20.15
CA SER A 86 13.29 -9.47 -20.39
C SER A 86 11.95 -9.45 -19.62
N ASP A 87 11.86 -10.16 -18.50
CA ASP A 87 10.63 -10.36 -17.71
C ASP A 87 10.64 -9.59 -16.36
N LYS A 88 11.77 -8.97 -15.98
CA LYS A 88 11.90 -8.28 -14.69
C LYS A 88 11.26 -6.90 -14.62
N GLU A 89 10.94 -6.30 -15.77
CA GLU A 89 10.41 -4.93 -15.88
C GLU A 89 8.95 -4.79 -15.37
N TRP A 90 8.30 -5.89 -14.96
CA TRP A 90 6.85 -5.96 -14.69
C TRP A 90 6.44 -6.64 -13.38
N ILE A 91 7.37 -7.14 -12.56
CA ILE A 91 7.03 -8.06 -11.45
C ILE A 91 5.99 -7.44 -10.48
N PHE A 92 6.01 -6.12 -10.27
CA PHE A 92 5.09 -5.43 -9.36
C PHE A 92 4.39 -4.20 -9.97
N ALA A 93 4.42 -4.04 -11.30
CA ALA A 93 3.85 -2.86 -11.96
C ALA A 93 2.33 -2.72 -11.69
N ASP A 94 1.63 -3.85 -11.67
CA ASP A 94 0.24 -3.91 -11.26
C ASP A 94 0.11 -3.50 -9.78
N SER A 95 0.86 -4.15 -8.89
CA SER A 95 0.84 -3.88 -7.44
C SER A 95 1.11 -2.41 -7.08
N GLU A 96 1.99 -1.72 -7.81
CA GLU A 96 2.23 -0.28 -7.64
C GLU A 96 0.99 0.55 -8.02
N LEU A 97 0.38 0.26 -9.16
CA LEU A 97 -0.85 0.93 -9.60
C LEU A 97 -2.02 0.68 -8.63
N GLN A 98 -2.15 -0.54 -8.09
CA GLN A 98 -3.17 -0.82 -7.08
C GLN A 98 -2.90 -0.11 -5.75
N CYS A 99 -1.64 0.13 -5.38
CA CYS A 99 -1.32 1.00 -4.23
C CYS A 99 -1.85 2.42 -4.44
N GLU A 100 -1.72 2.98 -5.66
CA GLU A 100 -2.28 4.30 -5.98
C GLU A 100 -3.81 4.32 -5.86
N TYR A 101 -4.49 3.29 -6.35
CA TYR A 101 -5.94 3.16 -6.21
C TYR A 101 -6.36 3.12 -4.74
N CYS A 102 -5.71 2.28 -3.93
CA CYS A 102 -5.96 2.20 -2.49
C CYS A 102 -5.74 3.57 -1.83
N HIS A 103 -4.68 4.28 -2.19
CA HIS A 103 -4.36 5.59 -1.64
C HIS A 103 -5.46 6.62 -1.93
N VAL A 104 -5.98 6.66 -3.17
CA VAL A 104 -7.08 7.55 -3.53
C VAL A 104 -8.36 7.17 -2.79
N LEU A 105 -8.71 5.89 -2.71
CA LEU A 105 -9.92 5.42 -2.03
C LEU A 105 -9.88 5.73 -0.52
N VAL A 106 -8.75 5.47 0.15
CA VAL A 106 -8.57 5.78 1.57
C VAL A 106 -8.65 7.29 1.80
N LYS A 107 -8.10 8.12 0.90
CA LYS A 107 -8.25 9.58 0.97
C LYS A 107 -9.71 10.01 0.86
N VAL A 108 -10.47 9.41 -0.05
CA VAL A 108 -11.90 9.70 -0.20
C VAL A 108 -12.63 9.43 1.12
N LEU A 109 -12.40 8.28 1.74
CA LEU A 109 -12.99 7.91 3.03
C LEU A 109 -12.52 8.77 4.21
N LEU A 110 -11.33 9.37 4.13
CA LEU A 110 -10.80 10.28 5.16
C LEU A 110 -11.39 11.68 5.08
N ILE A 111 -11.55 12.22 3.88
CA ILE A 111 -11.87 13.63 3.63
C ILE A 111 -13.38 13.84 3.50
N HIS A 112 -14.07 12.93 2.83
CA HIS A 112 -15.48 13.08 2.49
C HIS A 112 -16.35 12.33 3.48
N ASN A 113 -17.44 12.97 3.93
CA ASN A 113 -18.50 12.28 4.65
C ASN A 113 -19.31 11.47 3.63
N VAL A 114 -19.02 10.17 3.55
CA VAL A 114 -19.69 9.25 2.62
C VAL A 114 -20.90 8.63 3.30
N GLU A 115 -21.91 8.26 2.52
CA GLU A 115 -23.04 7.52 3.07
C GLU A 115 -22.57 6.17 3.64
N HIS A 116 -23.23 5.68 4.69
CA HIS A 116 -22.84 4.43 5.35
C HIS A 116 -22.77 3.24 4.38
N HIS A 117 -23.67 3.20 3.39
CA HIS A 117 -23.64 2.19 2.33
C HIS A 117 -22.35 2.26 1.51
N ASP A 118 -21.98 3.45 1.05
CA ASP A 118 -20.80 3.67 0.22
C ASP A 118 -19.51 3.46 1.02
N PHE A 119 -19.49 3.86 2.30
CA PHE A 119 -18.40 3.55 3.21
C PHE A 119 -18.12 2.05 3.26
N LYS A 120 -19.17 1.23 3.39
CA LYS A 120 -19.05 -0.22 3.46
C LYS A 120 -18.53 -0.81 2.14
N ILE A 121 -19.05 -0.35 1.00
CA ILE A 121 -18.59 -0.80 -0.33
C ILE A 121 -17.12 -0.45 -0.54
N LEU A 122 -16.75 0.80 -0.30
CA LEU A 122 -15.37 1.27 -0.52
C LEU A 122 -14.39 0.62 0.44
N SER A 123 -14.78 0.38 1.69
CA SER A 123 -13.95 -0.35 2.67
C SER A 123 -13.71 -1.80 2.23
N GLY A 124 -14.75 -2.48 1.74
CA GLY A 124 -14.62 -3.82 1.14
C GLY A 124 -13.71 -3.81 -0.08
N PHE A 125 -13.89 -2.83 -0.97
CA PHE A 125 -13.06 -2.73 -2.18
C PHE A 125 -11.59 -2.44 -1.88
N ILE A 126 -11.29 -1.61 -0.87
CA ILE A 126 -9.93 -1.41 -0.38
C ILE A 126 -9.33 -2.74 0.13
N HIS A 127 -10.11 -3.53 0.87
CA HIS A 127 -9.66 -4.83 1.36
C HIS A 127 -9.38 -5.82 0.22
N ASP A 128 -10.24 -5.87 -0.80
CA ASP A 128 -10.05 -6.73 -1.97
C ASP A 128 -8.78 -6.35 -2.75
N LEU A 129 -8.53 -5.05 -2.96
CA LEU A 129 -7.32 -4.56 -3.63
C LEU A 129 -6.06 -4.87 -2.81
N VAL A 130 -6.08 -4.64 -1.50
CA VAL A 130 -4.96 -4.96 -0.61
C VAL A 130 -4.68 -6.46 -0.62
N SER A 131 -5.72 -7.29 -0.61
CA SER A 131 -5.57 -8.75 -0.68
C SER A 131 -5.01 -9.21 -2.03
N TYR A 132 -5.39 -8.54 -3.13
CA TYR A 132 -4.82 -8.79 -4.45
C TYR A 132 -3.32 -8.50 -4.48
N ILE A 133 -2.91 -7.31 -4.01
CA ILE A 133 -1.49 -6.94 -3.90
C ILE A 133 -0.74 -7.97 -3.03
N ALA A 134 -1.33 -8.37 -1.90
CA ALA A 134 -0.72 -9.37 -1.02
C ALA A 134 -0.50 -10.71 -1.70
N GLY A 135 -1.47 -11.18 -2.50
CA GLY A 135 -1.33 -12.38 -3.32
C GLY A 135 -0.13 -12.27 -4.26
N ASP A 136 -0.06 -11.20 -5.04
CA ASP A 136 1.01 -10.94 -6.01
C ASP A 136 2.41 -10.90 -5.36
N LEU A 137 2.55 -10.17 -4.25
CA LEU A 137 3.81 -10.06 -3.50
C LEU A 137 4.23 -11.38 -2.86
N LYS A 138 3.28 -12.13 -2.29
CA LYS A 138 3.57 -13.42 -1.64
C LYS A 138 3.90 -14.50 -2.66
N GLU A 139 3.20 -14.58 -3.78
CA GLU A 139 3.47 -15.53 -4.86
C GLU A 139 4.87 -15.31 -5.47
N SER A 140 5.25 -14.06 -5.69
CA SER A 140 6.58 -13.68 -6.19
C SER A 140 7.72 -14.10 -5.26
N ARG A 141 7.50 -14.09 -3.94
CA ARG A 141 8.48 -14.57 -2.94
C ARG A 141 8.80 -16.06 -3.10
N PHE A 142 7.81 -16.88 -3.43
CA PHE A 142 7.98 -18.33 -3.57
C PHE A 142 8.68 -18.73 -4.88
N GLN A 143 8.63 -17.88 -5.90
CA GLN A 143 9.32 -18.11 -7.18
C GLN A 143 10.84 -17.92 -7.06
N CYS A 144 11.33 -16.99 -6.22
CA CYS A 144 12.76 -16.76 -6.00
C CYS A 144 13.45 -17.79 -5.07
N ALA A 145 12.70 -18.67 -4.41
CA ALA A 145 13.23 -19.66 -3.46
C ALA A 145 13.42 -21.07 -4.06
N SER A 146 13.21 -21.23 -5.37
CA SER A 146 13.29 -22.49 -6.13
C SER A 146 14.49 -22.50 -7.08
#